data_AF-A0A942L460-F1
#
_entry.id   AF-A0A942L460-F1
#
_cell.length_a   1.000
_cell.length_b   1.000
_cell.length_c   1.000
_cell.angle_alpha   90.00
_cell.angle_beta   90.00
_cell.angle_gamma   90.00
#
_symmetry.space_group_name_H-M   'P 1'
#
loop_
_entity.id
_entity.type
_entity.pdbx_description
1 polymer ?
#
loop_
_entity_poly.entity_id
_entity_poly.type
_entity_poly.pdbx_seq_one_letter_code
_entity_poly.pdbx_strand_id
1 'polypeptide(L)'
;MPFAERIEKALHDSLVVLNRKDAPPRLSAAIPYAVFPGGARIRPTILLAVAAACGDDRPDLSTAAAVALEMMHCASLVHDDLPAFDDADLRRGKPTLHRAFSEPLAVLTGDSLIVLAFDVLARAGGAAPDRALALTAILARHAGAPFGICAGQAWESEPRVDLLAYHRAKTAALFVAATQMGAVAAGQEAEPWADLGDRIGAAFQVADDLKDALLTSDQTGKPAGQDAVHFRPNAVASMGIEGAMAHMKDILGGAIASIPSCPGEAMLANLVTAYARKMTVLPEAAAR
;
A
#
# COMPACT_ATOMS: atom_id res chain seq x y z
N MET A 1 18.39 2.84 12.41
CA MET A 1 17.45 1.70 12.38
C MET A 1 16.97 1.51 10.95
N PRO A 2 17.04 0.30 10.37
CA PRO A 2 16.45 0.01 9.06
C PRO A 2 14.95 0.36 9.04
N PHE A 3 14.42 0.79 7.89
CA PHE A 3 13.01 1.19 7.79
C PHE A 3 12.04 0.09 8.23
N ALA A 4 12.31 -1.17 7.87
CA ALA A 4 11.47 -2.30 8.26
C ALA A 4 11.34 -2.44 9.78
N GLU A 5 12.44 -2.34 10.52
CA GLU A 5 12.43 -2.43 11.98
C GLU A 5 11.70 -1.24 12.62
N ARG A 6 11.89 -0.04 12.06
CA ARG A 6 11.18 1.18 12.50
C ARG A 6 9.67 1.06 12.31
N ILE A 7 9.23 0.54 11.15
CA ILE A 7 7.82 0.34 10.82
C ILE A 7 7.19 -0.71 11.74
N GLU A 8 7.80 -1.88 11.87
CA GLU A 8 7.24 -2.97 12.69
C GLU A 8 7.16 -2.58 14.16
N LYS A 9 8.20 -1.93 14.69
CA LYS A 9 8.17 -1.41 16.06
C LYS A 9 7.03 -0.41 16.25
N ALA A 10 6.88 0.56 15.34
CA ALA A 10 5.87 1.60 15.45
C ALA A 10 4.44 1.06 15.28
N LEU A 11 4.23 0.07 14.41
CA LEU A 11 2.96 -0.64 14.29
C LEU A 11 2.61 -1.33 15.62
N HIS A 12 3.55 -2.06 16.22
CA HIS A 12 3.33 -2.68 17.53
C HIS A 12 2.98 -1.65 18.60
N ASP A 13 3.77 -0.58 18.71
CA ASP A 13 3.56 0.48 19.72
C ASP A 13 2.19 1.16 19.56
N SER A 14 1.77 1.43 18.31
CA SER A 14 0.48 2.08 18.01
C SER A 14 -0.72 1.23 18.42
N LEU A 15 -0.59 -0.10 18.41
CA LEU A 15 -1.67 -1.03 18.75
C LEU A 15 -1.74 -1.37 20.25
N VAL A 16 -0.74 -0.97 21.06
CA VAL A 16 -0.76 -1.16 22.52
C VAL A 16 -2.01 -0.55 23.17
N VAL A 17 -2.54 0.54 22.60
CA VAL A 17 -3.76 1.21 23.08
C VAL A 17 -4.99 0.30 23.08
N LEU A 18 -4.98 -0.79 22.31
CA LEU A 18 -6.07 -1.76 22.22
C LEU A 18 -6.06 -2.80 23.35
N ASN A 19 -4.97 -2.89 24.11
CA ASN A 19 -4.78 -3.86 25.21
C ASN A 19 -5.41 -3.36 26.52
N ARG A 20 -6.68 -2.92 26.47
CA ARG A 20 -7.41 -2.50 27.66
C ARG A 20 -8.37 -3.59 28.13
N LYS A 21 -8.45 -3.78 29.44
CA LYS A 21 -9.32 -4.81 30.06
C LYS A 21 -10.82 -4.55 29.85
N ASP A 22 -11.19 -3.32 29.55
CA ASP A 22 -12.57 -2.86 29.30
C ASP A 22 -12.95 -2.85 27.81
N ALA A 23 -12.04 -3.23 26.90
CA ALA A 23 -12.31 -3.29 25.46
C ALA A 23 -12.88 -4.66 25.02
N PRO A 24 -13.67 -4.72 23.92
CA PRO A 24 -14.17 -5.99 23.38
C PRO A 24 -13.01 -6.93 22.94
N PRO A 25 -12.81 -8.08 23.60
CA PRO A 25 -11.58 -8.87 23.44
C PRO A 25 -11.42 -9.48 22.05
N ARG A 26 -12.53 -9.80 21.36
CA ARG A 26 -12.48 -10.34 19.99
C ARG A 26 -12.02 -9.30 18.97
N LEU A 27 -12.44 -8.05 19.11
CA LEU A 27 -11.98 -6.95 18.25
C LEU A 27 -10.51 -6.63 18.53
N SER A 28 -10.12 -6.56 19.81
CA SER A 28 -8.72 -6.38 20.22
C SER A 28 -7.79 -7.45 19.67
N ALA A 29 -8.27 -8.69 19.47
CA ALA A 29 -7.50 -9.76 18.82
C ALA A 29 -7.52 -9.70 17.28
N ALA A 30 -8.61 -9.23 16.68
CA ALA A 30 -8.78 -9.16 15.23
C ALA A 30 -7.89 -8.08 14.58
N ILE A 31 -7.71 -6.92 15.23
CA ILE A 31 -6.90 -5.84 14.66
C ILE A 31 -5.43 -6.25 14.46
N PRO A 32 -4.69 -6.79 15.45
CA PRO A 32 -3.34 -7.30 15.22
C PRO A 32 -3.29 -8.44 14.21
N TYR A 33 -4.34 -9.27 14.14
CA TYR A 33 -4.42 -10.36 13.15
C TYR A 33 -4.42 -9.83 11.71
N ALA A 34 -5.09 -8.70 11.45
CA ALA A 34 -5.08 -8.02 10.15
C ALA A 34 -3.73 -7.38 9.80
N VAL A 35 -3.03 -6.86 10.81
CA VAL A 35 -1.79 -6.08 10.61
C VAL A 35 -0.55 -6.97 10.48
N PHE A 36 -0.45 -8.05 11.27
CA PHE A 36 0.75 -8.90 11.35
C PHE A 36 0.68 -10.30 10.68
N PRO A 37 -0.09 -10.56 9.61
CA PRO A 37 0.02 -11.83 8.89
C PRO A 37 1.29 -11.91 8.00
N GLY A 38 2.15 -10.88 8.03
CA GLY A 38 3.28 -10.68 7.11
C GLY A 38 3.01 -9.52 6.17
N GLY A 39 3.79 -9.37 5.11
CA GLY A 39 3.64 -8.31 4.10
C GLY A 39 4.95 -7.57 3.85
N ALA A 40 5.19 -7.14 2.61
CA ALA A 40 6.45 -6.51 2.23
C ALA A 40 6.61 -5.05 2.71
N ARG A 41 5.60 -4.47 3.36
CA ARG A 41 5.58 -3.09 3.90
C ARG A 41 6.08 -2.04 2.91
N ILE A 42 5.67 -2.18 1.65
CA ILE A 42 6.25 -1.40 0.55
C ILE A 42 5.85 0.07 0.65
N ARG A 43 4.55 0.34 0.85
CA ARG A 43 3.99 1.69 1.01
C ARG A 43 4.64 2.48 2.15
N PRO A 44 4.69 1.98 3.41
CA PRO A 44 5.36 2.69 4.50
C PRO A 44 6.88 2.80 4.28
N THR A 45 7.51 1.84 3.59
CA THR A 45 8.94 1.94 3.27
C THR A 45 9.23 3.05 2.26
N ILE A 46 8.40 3.20 1.23
CA ILE A 46 8.52 4.31 0.26
C ILE A 46 8.33 5.65 0.96
N LEU A 47 7.33 5.77 1.84
CA LEU A 47 7.08 6.99 2.60
C LEU A 47 8.32 7.39 3.43
N LEU A 48 8.89 6.45 4.19
CA LEU A 48 10.10 6.72 4.98
C LEU A 48 11.32 6.98 4.11
N ALA A 49 11.43 6.34 2.95
CA ALA A 49 12.52 6.59 2.00
C ALA A 49 12.45 8.01 1.43
N VAL A 50 11.25 8.49 1.09
CA VAL A 50 11.03 9.86 0.62
C VAL A 50 11.30 10.87 1.73
N ALA A 51 10.79 10.63 2.94
CA ALA A 51 11.06 11.49 4.09
C ALA A 51 12.57 11.61 4.35
N ALA A 52 13.28 10.48 4.35
CA ALA A 52 14.73 10.45 4.53
C ALA A 52 15.46 11.18 3.40
N ALA A 53 15.02 11.04 2.13
CA ALA A 53 15.61 11.75 1.00
C ALA A 53 15.42 13.28 1.11
N CYS A 54 14.34 13.71 1.74
CA CYS A 54 14.02 15.10 2.03
C CYS A 54 14.68 15.65 3.32
N GLY A 55 15.37 14.81 4.09
CA GLY A 55 16.09 15.22 5.30
C GLY A 55 15.38 15.00 6.64
N ASP A 56 14.21 14.33 6.66
CA ASP A 56 13.43 13.86 7.83
C ASP A 56 13.72 14.58 9.16
N ASP A 57 13.35 15.86 9.27
CA ASP A 57 13.57 16.69 10.46
C ASP A 57 12.64 16.34 11.64
N ARG A 58 11.59 15.54 11.38
CA ARG A 58 10.59 15.08 12.36
C ARG A 58 10.33 13.58 12.23
N PRO A 59 11.26 12.71 12.68
CA PRO A 59 11.14 11.27 12.55
C PRO A 59 9.86 10.68 13.19
N ASP A 60 9.38 11.21 14.32
CA ASP A 60 8.17 10.70 14.94
C ASP A 60 6.93 10.91 14.04
N LEU A 61 6.87 12.05 13.33
CA LEU A 61 5.79 12.37 12.41
C LEU A 61 5.86 11.52 11.13
N SER A 62 7.04 11.35 10.54
CA SER A 62 7.20 10.48 9.36
C SER A 62 6.93 9.01 9.68
N THR A 63 7.27 8.56 10.90
CA THR A 63 6.90 7.23 11.39
C THR A 63 5.40 7.08 11.55
N ALA A 64 4.73 8.05 12.18
CA ALA A 64 3.29 8.06 12.34
C ALA A 64 2.56 8.06 10.99
N ALA A 65 3.07 8.81 10.00
CA ALA A 65 2.58 8.81 8.63
C ALA A 65 2.72 7.44 7.95
N ALA A 66 3.87 6.77 8.11
CA ALA A 66 4.10 5.41 7.61
C ALA A 66 3.11 4.41 8.24
N VAL A 67 2.94 4.46 9.56
CA VAL A 67 2.00 3.60 10.29
C VAL A 67 0.56 3.83 9.85
N ALA A 68 0.14 5.09 9.76
CA ALA A 68 -1.21 5.45 9.31
C ALA A 68 -1.52 4.92 7.91
N LEU A 69 -0.57 5.07 6.98
CA LEU A 69 -0.72 4.57 5.63
C LEU A 69 -0.83 3.04 5.57
N GLU A 70 -0.02 2.32 6.37
CA GLU A 70 -0.10 0.85 6.43
C GLU A 70 -1.38 0.37 7.11
N MET A 71 -1.87 1.07 8.15
CA MET A 71 -3.18 0.78 8.77
C MET A 71 -4.32 0.95 7.77
N MET A 72 -4.31 2.03 6.99
CA MET A 72 -5.28 2.26 5.92
C MET A 72 -5.22 1.15 4.85
N HIS A 73 -4.01 0.74 4.46
CA HIS A 73 -3.84 -0.38 3.53
C HIS A 73 -4.36 -1.70 4.12
N CYS A 74 -4.06 -2.01 5.38
CA CYS A 74 -4.58 -3.20 6.05
C CYS A 74 -6.11 -3.17 6.14
N ALA A 75 -6.71 -2.01 6.41
CA ALA A 75 -8.15 -1.85 6.44
C ALA A 75 -8.78 -2.18 5.08
N SER A 76 -8.21 -1.65 3.99
CA SER A 76 -8.71 -1.92 2.64
C SER A 76 -8.68 -3.40 2.32
N LEU A 77 -7.60 -4.12 2.69
CA LEU A 77 -7.51 -5.57 2.47
C LEU A 77 -8.54 -6.36 3.29
N VAL A 78 -8.80 -5.96 4.54
CA VAL A 78 -9.81 -6.62 5.39
C VAL A 78 -11.20 -6.48 4.77
N HIS A 79 -11.53 -5.30 4.25
CA HIS A 79 -12.81 -5.06 3.61
C HIS A 79 -12.89 -5.73 2.23
N ASP A 80 -11.86 -5.64 1.39
CA ASP A 80 -11.81 -6.31 0.08
C ASP A 80 -12.05 -7.83 0.20
N ASP A 81 -11.57 -8.47 1.27
CA ASP A 81 -11.74 -9.90 1.50
C ASP A 81 -13.18 -10.31 1.88
N LEU A 82 -14.11 -9.39 2.13
CA LEU A 82 -15.48 -9.73 2.55
C LEU A 82 -16.29 -10.40 1.42
N PRO A 83 -17.34 -11.20 1.75
CA PRO A 83 -18.23 -11.81 0.75
C PRO A 83 -18.92 -10.82 -0.20
N ALA A 84 -19.07 -9.56 0.22
CA ALA A 84 -19.63 -8.50 -0.62
C ALA A 84 -18.66 -8.00 -1.71
N PHE A 85 -17.39 -8.40 -1.66
CA PHE A 85 -16.32 -8.00 -2.56
C PHE A 85 -15.60 -9.25 -3.14
N ASP A 86 -14.37 -9.56 -2.74
CA ASP A 86 -13.59 -10.67 -3.32
C ASP A 86 -13.98 -12.06 -2.75
N ASP A 87 -14.75 -12.12 -1.66
CA ASP A 87 -15.14 -13.37 -0.97
C ASP A 87 -13.96 -14.34 -0.73
N ALA A 88 -12.81 -13.78 -0.33
CA ALA A 88 -11.56 -14.53 -0.26
C ALA A 88 -11.49 -15.41 1.00
N ASP A 89 -11.21 -16.70 0.84
CA ASP A 89 -11.02 -17.62 1.97
C ASP A 89 -9.67 -17.40 2.70
N LEU A 90 -8.61 -17.06 1.94
CA LEU A 90 -7.23 -16.94 2.43
C LEU A 90 -6.57 -15.63 1.99
N ARG A 91 -5.74 -15.06 2.87
CA ARG A 91 -4.81 -13.96 2.57
C ARG A 91 -3.46 -14.20 3.23
N ARG A 92 -2.38 -14.09 2.44
CA ARG A 92 -0.98 -14.31 2.90
C ARG A 92 -0.81 -15.66 3.63
N GLY A 93 -1.47 -16.71 3.12
CA GLY A 93 -1.42 -18.06 3.68
C GLY A 93 -2.20 -18.26 4.99
N LYS A 94 -3.02 -17.28 5.41
CA LYS A 94 -3.89 -17.39 6.60
C LYS A 94 -5.36 -17.20 6.21
N PRO A 95 -6.31 -17.75 6.97
CA PRO A 95 -7.73 -17.43 6.79
C PRO A 95 -7.97 -15.92 6.81
N THR A 96 -8.81 -15.42 5.92
CA THR A 96 -9.21 -14.01 5.97
C THR A 96 -10.01 -13.72 7.24
N LEU A 97 -10.14 -12.44 7.59
CA LEU A 97 -10.66 -12.05 8.90
C LEU A 97 -12.11 -12.51 9.10
N HIS A 98 -12.91 -12.46 8.04
CA HIS A 98 -14.31 -12.89 8.10
C HIS A 98 -14.45 -14.41 8.28
N ARG A 99 -13.46 -15.19 7.82
CA ARG A 99 -13.36 -16.65 8.02
C ARG A 99 -12.81 -17.02 9.39
N ALA A 100 -11.81 -16.30 9.87
CA ALA A 100 -11.17 -16.56 11.16
C ALA A 100 -12.02 -16.11 12.37
N PHE A 101 -12.78 -15.02 12.23
CA PHE A 101 -13.52 -14.40 13.33
C PHE A 101 -15.02 -14.37 13.08
N SER A 102 -15.46 -13.52 12.14
CA SER A 102 -16.82 -13.40 11.61
C SER A 102 -16.89 -12.18 10.68
N GLU A 103 -17.90 -12.13 9.80
CA GLU A 103 -18.14 -10.95 8.94
C GLU A 103 -18.32 -9.65 9.74
N PRO A 104 -19.13 -9.57 10.82
CA PRO A 104 -19.24 -8.33 11.59
C PRO A 104 -17.91 -7.86 12.20
N LEU A 105 -17.05 -8.80 12.62
CA LEU A 105 -15.74 -8.44 13.18
C LEU A 105 -14.76 -8.00 12.09
N ALA A 106 -14.86 -8.54 10.87
CA ALA A 106 -14.08 -8.06 9.73
C ALA A 106 -14.43 -6.61 9.39
N VAL A 107 -15.73 -6.28 9.28
CA VAL A 107 -16.20 -4.90 9.07
C VAL A 107 -15.65 -3.98 10.15
N LEU A 108 -15.89 -4.29 11.42
CA LEU A 108 -15.46 -3.46 12.56
C LEU A 108 -13.94 -3.33 12.66
N THR A 109 -13.19 -4.34 12.22
CA THR A 109 -11.72 -4.30 12.21
C THR A 109 -11.21 -3.33 11.16
N GLY A 110 -11.75 -3.38 9.93
CA GLY A 110 -11.42 -2.41 8.89
C GLY A 110 -11.78 -0.99 9.32
N ASP A 111 -12.98 -0.78 9.87
CA ASP A 111 -13.42 0.53 10.39
C ASP A 111 -12.47 1.05 11.48
N SER A 112 -12.08 0.18 12.42
CA SER A 112 -11.16 0.55 13.50
C SER A 112 -9.78 0.93 12.97
N LEU A 113 -9.26 0.20 11.98
CA LEU A 113 -7.97 0.51 11.36
C LEU A 113 -7.99 1.86 10.61
N ILE A 114 -9.10 2.19 9.93
CA ILE A 114 -9.30 3.50 9.29
C ILE A 114 -9.23 4.61 10.35
N VAL A 115 -9.96 4.46 11.45
CA VAL A 115 -9.99 5.46 12.54
C VAL A 115 -8.61 5.57 13.21
N LEU A 116 -7.94 4.45 13.48
CA LEU A 116 -6.61 4.42 14.06
C LEU A 116 -5.57 5.11 13.19
N ALA A 117 -5.67 5.00 11.86
CA ALA A 117 -4.75 5.68 10.95
C ALA A 117 -4.76 7.21 11.17
N PHE A 118 -5.93 7.81 11.32
CA PHE A 118 -6.07 9.25 11.60
C PHE A 118 -5.68 9.61 13.04
N ASP A 119 -6.04 8.78 14.02
CA ASP A 119 -5.66 8.98 15.42
C ASP A 119 -4.12 8.98 15.61
N VAL A 120 -3.40 8.09 14.93
CA VAL A 120 -1.92 8.05 14.96
C VAL A 120 -1.31 9.35 14.42
N LEU A 121 -1.84 9.90 13.31
CA LEU A 121 -1.40 11.19 12.77
C LEU A 121 -1.67 12.33 13.76
N ALA A 122 -2.87 12.35 14.36
CA ALA A 122 -3.27 13.39 15.30
C ALA A 122 -2.37 13.42 16.55
N ARG A 123 -2.03 12.24 17.10
CA ARG A 123 -1.15 12.13 18.28
C ARG A 123 0.28 12.59 18.02
N ALA A 124 0.80 12.33 16.82
CA ALA A 124 2.15 12.74 16.43
C ALA A 124 2.25 14.22 16.02
N GLY A 125 1.11 14.88 15.75
CA GLY A 125 1.05 16.23 15.21
C GLY A 125 1.44 17.36 16.15
N GLY A 126 1.62 17.11 17.46
CA GLY A 126 1.84 18.16 18.45
C GLY A 126 3.01 19.11 18.16
N ALA A 127 4.11 18.60 17.59
CA ALA A 127 5.29 19.39 17.26
C ALA A 127 5.23 20.07 15.87
N ALA A 128 4.29 19.69 15.02
CA ALA A 128 4.14 20.20 13.65
C ALA A 128 2.67 20.06 13.18
N PRO A 129 1.74 20.84 13.76
CA PRO A 129 0.30 20.67 13.55
C PRO A 129 -0.10 20.88 12.08
N ASP A 130 0.50 21.85 11.40
CA ASP A 130 0.22 22.12 9.98
C ASP A 130 0.61 20.93 9.08
N ARG A 131 1.74 20.27 9.37
CA ARG A 131 2.16 19.07 8.66
C ARG A 131 1.24 17.89 8.97
N ALA A 132 0.84 17.69 10.23
CA ALA A 132 -0.13 16.65 10.59
C ALA A 132 -1.50 16.85 9.91
N LEU A 133 -1.96 18.10 9.80
CA LEU A 133 -3.19 18.43 9.07
C LEU A 133 -3.04 18.11 7.57
N ALA A 134 -1.92 18.48 6.95
CA ALA A 134 -1.64 18.16 5.55
C ALA A 134 -1.57 16.65 5.31
N LEU A 135 -0.89 15.90 6.19
CA LEU A 135 -0.83 14.43 6.14
C LEU A 135 -2.22 13.79 6.24
N THR A 136 -3.06 14.31 7.14
CA THR A 136 -4.45 13.88 7.31
C THR A 136 -5.25 14.11 6.03
N ALA A 137 -5.12 15.30 5.43
CA ALA A 137 -5.81 15.65 4.19
C ALA A 137 -5.36 14.78 3.00
N ILE A 138 -4.07 14.49 2.89
CA ILE A 138 -3.51 13.62 1.84
C ILE A 138 -4.02 12.19 2.00
N LEU A 139 -3.96 11.64 3.22
CA LEU A 139 -4.47 10.30 3.49
C LEU A 139 -5.97 10.19 3.19
N ALA A 140 -6.76 11.17 3.63
CA ALA A 140 -8.20 11.19 3.36
C ALA A 140 -8.51 11.27 1.86
N ARG A 141 -7.78 12.10 1.10
CA ARG A 141 -7.94 12.26 -0.36
C ARG A 141 -7.68 10.95 -1.12
N HIS A 142 -6.63 10.23 -0.73
CA HIS A 142 -6.21 8.99 -1.41
C HIS A 142 -6.86 7.72 -0.85
N ALA A 143 -7.54 7.81 0.30
CA ALA A 143 -8.38 6.73 0.81
C ALA A 143 -9.83 6.84 0.29
N GLY A 144 -10.42 8.03 0.37
CA GLY A 144 -11.85 8.25 0.12
C GLY A 144 -12.23 8.62 -1.31
N ALA A 145 -13.51 8.95 -1.51
CA ALA A 145 -14.02 9.50 -2.77
C ALA A 145 -13.54 10.96 -2.99
N PRO A 146 -13.40 11.42 -4.24
CA PRO A 146 -13.79 10.74 -5.48
C PRO A 146 -12.67 9.93 -6.17
N PHE A 147 -11.43 9.95 -5.68
CA PHE A 147 -10.27 9.40 -6.42
C PHE A 147 -9.39 8.41 -5.64
N GLY A 148 -9.69 8.14 -4.36
CA GLY A 148 -8.93 7.21 -3.53
C GLY A 148 -9.35 5.75 -3.66
N ILE A 149 -8.78 4.88 -2.82
CA ILE A 149 -9.02 3.42 -2.89
C ILE A 149 -10.49 3.04 -2.78
N CYS A 150 -11.30 3.76 -1.99
CA CYS A 150 -12.74 3.52 -1.93
C CYS A 150 -13.42 3.80 -3.28
N ALA A 151 -13.00 4.84 -4.00
CA ALA A 151 -13.51 5.11 -5.36
C ALA A 151 -13.02 4.05 -6.35
N GLY A 152 -11.77 3.59 -6.20
CA GLY A 152 -11.23 2.46 -6.95
C GLY A 152 -12.08 1.20 -6.76
N GLN A 153 -12.48 0.89 -5.53
CA GLN A 153 -13.36 -0.24 -5.24
C GLN A 153 -14.79 -0.02 -5.77
N ALA A 154 -15.31 1.20 -5.67
CA ALA A 154 -16.66 1.53 -6.14
C ALA A 154 -16.84 1.38 -7.65
N TRP A 155 -15.78 1.57 -8.45
CA TRP A 155 -15.82 1.32 -9.90
C TRP A 155 -16.26 -0.10 -10.26
N GLU A 156 -15.98 -1.10 -9.41
CA GLU A 156 -16.41 -2.49 -9.64
C GLU A 156 -17.94 -2.66 -9.54
N SER A 157 -18.63 -1.68 -8.96
CA SER A 157 -20.10 -1.64 -8.88
C SER A 157 -20.75 -0.90 -10.06
N GLU A 158 -19.96 -0.28 -10.94
CA GLU A 158 -20.48 0.45 -12.11
C GLU A 158 -20.69 -0.48 -13.31
N PRO A 159 -21.71 -0.22 -14.15
CA PRO A 159 -21.97 -1.04 -15.34
C PRO A 159 -20.87 -0.91 -16.41
N ARG A 160 -20.03 0.14 -16.33
CA ARG A 160 -18.86 0.35 -17.18
C ARG A 160 -17.73 0.90 -16.33
N VAL A 161 -16.58 0.24 -16.38
CA VAL A 161 -15.39 0.64 -15.64
C VAL A 161 -14.48 1.47 -16.55
N ASP A 162 -14.16 2.70 -16.14
CA ASP A 162 -13.01 3.42 -16.70
C ASP A 162 -11.74 2.80 -16.11
N LEU A 163 -11.09 1.94 -16.88
CA LEU A 163 -9.92 1.16 -16.43
C LEU A 163 -8.77 2.04 -15.97
N LEU A 164 -8.54 3.17 -16.62
CA LEU A 164 -7.45 4.09 -16.24
C LEU A 164 -7.78 4.75 -14.89
N ALA A 165 -9.00 5.21 -14.71
CA ALA A 165 -9.46 5.78 -13.45
C ALA A 165 -9.46 4.74 -12.32
N TYR A 166 -9.90 3.52 -12.61
CA TYR A 166 -9.92 2.38 -11.70
C TYR A 166 -8.51 2.02 -11.19
N HIS A 167 -7.54 1.79 -12.09
CA HIS A 167 -6.18 1.43 -11.68
C HIS A 167 -5.49 2.54 -10.87
N ARG A 168 -5.70 3.80 -11.28
CA ARG A 168 -5.20 4.96 -10.53
C ARG A 168 -5.77 5.00 -9.12
N ALA A 169 -7.07 4.80 -8.98
CA ALA A 169 -7.75 4.89 -7.68
C ALA A 169 -7.49 3.67 -6.79
N LYS A 170 -7.57 2.44 -7.31
CA LYS A 170 -7.46 1.21 -6.52
C LYS A 170 -6.02 0.88 -6.14
N THR A 171 -5.07 1.07 -7.07
CA THR A 171 -3.69 0.63 -6.87
C THR A 171 -2.75 1.82 -6.59
N ALA A 172 -2.77 2.85 -7.44
CA ALA A 172 -1.78 3.93 -7.37
C ALA A 172 -2.04 4.94 -6.23
N ALA A 173 -3.30 5.16 -5.83
CA ALA A 173 -3.67 6.19 -4.86
C ALA A 173 -2.85 6.14 -3.55
N LEU A 174 -2.68 4.96 -2.94
CA LEU A 174 -1.86 4.84 -1.73
C LEU A 174 -0.35 4.94 -1.96
N PHE A 175 0.14 4.72 -3.19
CA PHE A 175 1.53 5.00 -3.53
C PHE A 175 1.77 6.50 -3.72
N VAL A 176 0.81 7.21 -4.33
CA VAL A 176 0.81 8.68 -4.36
C VAL A 176 0.74 9.24 -2.94
N ALA A 177 -0.13 8.70 -2.09
CA ALA A 177 -0.14 9.06 -0.68
C ALA A 177 1.22 8.81 -0.01
N ALA A 178 1.87 7.67 -0.27
CA ALA A 178 3.18 7.35 0.30
C ALA A 178 4.24 8.42 -0.01
N THR A 179 4.36 8.81 -1.29
CA THR A 179 5.37 9.78 -1.70
C THR A 179 5.04 11.19 -1.21
N GLN A 180 3.78 11.62 -1.33
CA GLN A 180 3.34 12.93 -0.85
C GLN A 180 3.47 13.07 0.67
N MET A 181 3.02 12.07 1.43
CA MET A 181 3.11 12.08 2.89
C MET A 181 4.57 12.02 3.37
N GLY A 182 5.45 11.30 2.67
CA GLY A 182 6.87 11.27 3.00
C GLY A 182 7.50 12.66 2.89
N ALA A 183 7.19 13.38 1.80
CA ALA A 183 7.66 14.73 1.56
C ALA A 183 7.14 15.72 2.62
N VAL A 184 5.83 15.70 2.86
CA VAL A 184 5.17 16.59 3.84
C VAL A 184 5.67 16.35 5.26
N ALA A 185 5.89 15.10 5.66
CA ALA A 185 6.42 14.79 6.98
C ALA A 185 7.81 15.43 7.20
N ALA A 186 8.64 15.47 6.14
CA ALA A 186 9.95 16.12 6.12
C ALA A 186 9.90 17.62 5.78
N GLY A 187 8.71 18.22 5.70
CA GLY A 187 8.54 19.67 5.48
C GLY A 187 8.65 20.14 4.05
N GLN A 188 8.49 19.25 3.08
CA GLN A 188 8.43 19.58 1.65
C GLN A 188 6.98 19.67 1.15
N GLU A 189 6.78 20.32 0.01
CA GLU A 189 5.49 20.36 -0.71
C GLU A 189 5.09 18.97 -1.22
N ALA A 190 3.79 18.68 -1.24
CA ALA A 190 3.26 17.36 -1.61
C ALA A 190 3.21 17.16 -3.13
N GLU A 191 2.75 18.15 -3.87
CA GLU A 191 2.40 18.09 -5.28
C GLU A 191 3.53 17.59 -6.19
N PRO A 192 4.81 18.02 -6.03
CA PRO A 192 5.92 17.52 -6.85
C PRO A 192 6.13 16.00 -6.76
N TRP A 193 5.70 15.37 -5.67
CA TRP A 193 5.90 13.95 -5.40
C TRP A 193 4.80 13.05 -5.96
N ALA A 194 3.77 13.61 -6.58
CA ALA A 194 2.63 12.84 -7.09
C ALA A 194 3.01 11.91 -8.26
N ASP A 195 3.78 12.40 -9.23
CA ASP A 195 4.17 11.63 -10.43
C ASP A 195 5.02 10.40 -10.06
N LEU A 196 5.93 10.54 -9.08
CA LEU A 196 6.69 9.43 -8.54
C LEU A 196 5.78 8.32 -8.00
N GLY A 197 4.76 8.69 -7.22
CA GLY A 197 3.82 7.74 -6.64
C GLY A 197 2.95 7.05 -7.70
N ASP A 198 2.48 7.79 -8.70
CA ASP A 198 1.66 7.26 -9.80
C ASP A 198 2.45 6.22 -10.60
N ARG A 199 3.70 6.54 -10.94
CA ARG A 199 4.59 5.62 -11.67
C ARG A 199 4.97 4.39 -10.87
N ILE A 200 5.23 4.53 -9.57
CA ILE A 200 5.47 3.37 -8.70
C ILE A 200 4.22 2.48 -8.64
N GLY A 201 3.02 3.08 -8.53
CA GLY A 201 1.76 2.35 -8.55
C GLY A 201 1.54 1.58 -9.85
N ALA A 202 1.77 2.23 -11.00
CA ALA A 202 1.68 1.59 -12.31
C ALA A 202 2.68 0.44 -12.47
N ALA A 203 3.93 0.64 -12.03
CA ALA A 203 4.95 -0.40 -12.03
C ALA A 203 4.53 -1.59 -11.15
N PHE A 204 3.91 -1.33 -10.00
CA PHE A 204 3.44 -2.39 -9.11
C PHE A 204 2.36 -3.26 -9.76
N GLN A 205 1.43 -2.65 -10.52
CA GLN A 205 0.42 -3.38 -11.26
C GLN A 205 1.05 -4.30 -12.32
N VAL A 206 1.96 -3.78 -13.14
CA VAL A 206 2.65 -4.60 -14.16
C VAL A 206 3.46 -5.73 -13.52
N ALA A 207 4.09 -5.49 -12.37
CA ALA A 207 4.81 -6.52 -11.63
C ALA A 207 3.89 -7.63 -11.11
N ASP A 208 2.69 -7.28 -10.64
CA ASP A 208 1.72 -8.28 -10.18
C ASP A 208 1.14 -9.07 -11.36
N ASP A 209 0.82 -8.43 -12.49
CA ASP A 209 0.41 -9.12 -13.72
C ASP A 209 1.49 -10.11 -14.22
N LEU A 210 2.77 -9.71 -14.16
CA LEU A 210 3.91 -10.56 -14.50
C LEU A 210 4.03 -11.76 -13.56
N LYS A 211 3.87 -11.56 -12.25
CA LYS A 211 3.91 -12.66 -11.27
C LYS A 211 2.78 -13.65 -11.51
N ASP A 212 1.57 -13.16 -11.74
CA ASP A 212 0.39 -14.02 -11.94
C ASP A 212 0.50 -14.84 -13.23
N ALA A 213 1.23 -14.35 -14.24
CA ALA A 213 1.52 -15.11 -15.47
C ALA A 213 2.69 -16.10 -15.35
N LEU A 214 3.68 -15.82 -14.50
CA LEU A 214 4.96 -16.54 -14.47
C LEU A 214 5.09 -17.54 -13.31
N LEU A 215 4.32 -17.36 -12.23
CA LEU A 215 4.36 -18.20 -11.05
C LEU A 215 3.21 -19.22 -11.06
N THR A 216 3.47 -20.44 -10.60
CA THR A 216 2.43 -21.45 -10.42
C THR A 216 1.51 -21.10 -9.24
N SER A 217 0.30 -21.65 -9.19
CA SER A 217 -0.67 -21.44 -8.09
C SER A 217 -0.09 -21.72 -6.69
N ASP A 218 0.85 -22.66 -6.59
CA ASP A 218 1.53 -23.00 -5.35
C ASP A 218 2.54 -21.92 -4.88
N GLN A 219 2.98 -21.04 -5.78
CA GLN A 219 3.97 -20.00 -5.51
C GLN A 219 3.34 -18.62 -5.27
N THR A 220 2.16 -18.34 -5.84
CA THR A 220 1.46 -17.05 -5.69
C THR A 220 0.55 -17.00 -4.46
N GLY A 221 0.14 -18.15 -3.91
CA GLY A 221 -0.84 -18.22 -2.83
C GLY A 221 -2.24 -17.75 -3.25
N LYS A 222 -2.50 -17.65 -4.56
CA LYS A 222 -3.78 -17.33 -5.19
C LYS A 222 -4.13 -18.40 -6.23
N PRO A 223 -5.42 -18.69 -6.50
CA PRO A 223 -5.81 -19.52 -7.64
C PRO A 223 -5.29 -18.90 -8.94
N ALA A 224 -4.62 -19.70 -9.80
CA ALA A 224 -4.18 -19.23 -11.10
C ALA A 224 -5.38 -18.81 -11.98
N GLY A 225 -5.28 -17.71 -12.72
CA GLY A 225 -6.27 -17.31 -13.73
C GLY A 225 -7.48 -16.48 -13.25
N GLN A 226 -7.47 -15.93 -12.02
CA GLN A 226 -8.56 -15.05 -11.56
C GLN A 226 -8.75 -13.80 -12.44
N ASP A 227 -7.68 -13.26 -13.05
CA ASP A 227 -7.78 -12.06 -13.88
C ASP A 227 -8.63 -12.26 -15.15
N ALA A 228 -8.61 -13.47 -15.73
CA ALA A 228 -9.48 -13.82 -16.86
C ALA A 228 -10.96 -13.90 -16.45
N VAL A 229 -11.25 -14.16 -15.17
CA VAL A 229 -12.60 -14.28 -14.62
C VAL A 229 -13.22 -12.89 -14.33
N HIS A 230 -12.39 -11.88 -13.99
CA HIS A 230 -12.85 -10.54 -13.61
C HIS A 230 -12.69 -9.47 -14.70
N PHE A 231 -12.34 -9.83 -15.94
CA PHE A 231 -12.08 -8.87 -17.04
C PHE A 231 -11.06 -7.78 -16.67
N ARG A 232 -10.09 -8.10 -15.80
CA ARG A 232 -9.06 -7.15 -15.38
C ARG A 232 -8.07 -6.92 -16.53
N PRO A 233 -7.76 -5.68 -16.91
CA PRO A 233 -6.72 -5.41 -17.90
C PRO A 233 -5.40 -5.95 -17.38
N ASN A 234 -4.73 -6.78 -18.18
CA ASN A 234 -3.51 -7.44 -17.78
C ASN A 234 -2.42 -7.14 -18.83
N ALA A 235 -1.30 -6.59 -18.38
CA ALA A 235 -0.20 -6.17 -19.24
C ALA A 235 0.41 -7.35 -20.01
N VAL A 236 0.48 -8.54 -19.40
CA VAL A 236 1.01 -9.74 -20.04
C VAL A 236 0.06 -10.25 -21.13
N ALA A 237 -1.26 -10.22 -20.89
CA ALA A 237 -2.26 -10.58 -21.89
C ALA A 237 -2.23 -9.66 -23.11
N SER A 238 -1.94 -8.37 -22.91
CA SER A 238 -1.89 -7.36 -23.97
C SER A 238 -0.57 -7.37 -24.75
N MET A 239 0.57 -7.48 -24.05
CA MET A 239 1.89 -7.18 -24.60
C MET A 239 2.84 -8.39 -24.62
N GLY A 240 2.43 -9.53 -24.06
CA GLY A 240 3.30 -10.66 -23.77
C GLY A 240 4.27 -10.39 -22.61
N ILE A 241 4.97 -11.43 -22.15
CA ILE A 241 5.91 -11.34 -21.02
C ILE A 241 7.05 -10.36 -21.32
N GLU A 242 7.69 -10.49 -22.48
CA GLU A 242 8.79 -9.61 -22.88
C GLU A 242 8.36 -8.15 -23.00
N GLY A 243 7.18 -7.90 -23.59
CA GLY A 243 6.60 -6.57 -23.70
C GLY A 243 6.25 -5.96 -22.34
N ALA A 244 5.66 -6.74 -21.43
CA ALA A 244 5.36 -6.30 -20.07
C ALA A 244 6.64 -6.00 -19.27
N MET A 245 7.71 -6.79 -19.42
CA MET A 245 9.01 -6.50 -18.80
C MET A 245 9.65 -5.21 -19.35
N ALA A 246 9.58 -4.99 -20.67
CA ALA A 246 10.08 -3.76 -21.28
C ALA A 246 9.29 -2.54 -20.82
N HIS A 247 7.96 -2.65 -20.74
CA HIS A 247 7.07 -1.61 -20.23
C HIS A 247 7.35 -1.29 -18.75
N MET A 248 7.52 -2.30 -17.91
CA MET A 248 7.92 -2.14 -16.51
C MET A 248 9.23 -1.34 -16.40
N LYS A 249 10.24 -1.69 -17.19
CA LYS A 249 11.53 -0.98 -17.21
C LYS A 249 11.38 0.49 -17.59
N ASP A 250 10.52 0.80 -18.56
CA ASP A 250 10.24 2.17 -18.98
C ASP A 250 9.54 2.99 -17.87
N ILE A 251 8.50 2.43 -17.24
CA ILE A 251 7.81 3.07 -16.11
C ILE A 251 8.80 3.39 -14.99
N LEU A 252 9.69 2.46 -14.65
CA LEU A 252 10.70 2.64 -13.61
C LEU A 252 11.74 3.71 -13.97
N GLY A 253 12.15 3.79 -15.24
CA GLY A 253 13.00 4.87 -15.73
C GLY A 253 12.32 6.23 -15.54
N GLY A 254 11.03 6.31 -15.89
CA GLY A 254 10.21 7.49 -15.64
C GLY A 254 10.05 7.80 -14.14
N ALA A 255 9.90 6.79 -13.28
CA ALA A 255 9.79 6.97 -11.84
C ALA A 255 11.05 7.64 -11.27
N ILE A 256 12.23 7.15 -11.65
CA ILE A 256 13.51 7.74 -11.24
C ILE A 256 13.64 9.17 -11.74
N ALA A 257 13.28 9.42 -13.01
CA ALA A 257 13.32 10.78 -13.59
C ALA A 257 12.30 11.75 -12.96
N SER A 258 11.24 11.23 -12.34
CA SER A 258 10.21 12.04 -11.68
C SER A 258 10.54 12.39 -10.23
N ILE A 259 11.64 11.90 -9.66
CA ILE A 259 12.05 12.24 -8.30
C ILE A 259 12.33 13.74 -8.24
N PRO A 260 11.64 14.51 -7.38
CA PRO A 260 11.93 15.94 -7.22
C PRO A 260 13.34 16.15 -6.67
N SER A 261 13.95 17.28 -7.04
CA SER A 261 15.27 17.65 -6.52
C SER A 261 15.26 17.71 -4.99
N CYS A 262 16.07 16.87 -4.36
CA CYS A 262 16.18 16.78 -2.91
C CYS A 262 17.58 16.28 -2.51
N PRO A 263 18.02 16.50 -1.25
CA PRO A 263 19.37 16.12 -0.81
C PRO A 263 19.69 14.64 -1.00
N GLY A 264 18.70 13.76 -0.86
CA GLY A 264 18.84 12.31 -0.97
C GLY A 264 18.31 11.71 -2.28
N GLU A 265 18.22 12.47 -3.37
CA GLU A 265 17.71 12.00 -4.67
C GLU A 265 18.38 10.69 -5.14
N ALA A 266 19.71 10.64 -5.11
CA ALA A 266 20.48 9.45 -5.51
C ALA A 266 20.20 8.23 -4.61
N MET A 267 19.99 8.44 -3.31
CA MET A 267 19.61 7.38 -2.38
C MET A 267 18.23 6.82 -2.75
N LEU A 268 17.26 7.69 -3.02
CA LEU A 268 15.91 7.28 -3.37
C LEU A 268 15.86 6.55 -4.72
N ALA A 269 16.58 7.04 -5.73
CA ALA A 269 16.68 6.39 -7.04
C ALA A 269 17.26 4.96 -6.93
N ASN A 270 18.30 4.79 -6.10
CA ASN A 270 18.87 3.48 -5.82
C ASN A 270 17.88 2.54 -5.12
N LEU A 271 17.08 3.06 -4.18
CA LEU A 271 16.05 2.29 -3.49
C LEU A 271 14.95 1.85 -4.45
N VAL A 272 14.43 2.75 -5.28
CA VAL A 272 13.42 2.44 -6.31
C VAL A 272 13.96 1.35 -7.26
N THR A 273 15.20 1.48 -7.71
CA THR A 273 15.87 0.50 -8.57
C THR A 273 16.02 -0.87 -7.88
N ALA A 274 16.41 -0.89 -6.60
CA ALA A 274 16.56 -2.13 -5.85
C ALA A 274 15.23 -2.84 -5.63
N TYR A 275 14.15 -2.09 -5.34
CA TYR A 275 12.80 -2.64 -5.19
C TYR A 275 12.27 -3.18 -6.52
N ALA A 276 12.44 -2.43 -7.61
CA ALA A 276 12.10 -2.89 -8.95
C ALA A 276 12.74 -4.23 -9.28
N ARG A 277 14.05 -4.36 -9.06
CA ARG A 277 14.79 -5.61 -9.31
C ARG A 277 14.17 -6.76 -8.53
N LYS A 278 13.90 -6.57 -7.23
CA LYS A 278 13.26 -7.60 -6.38
C LYS A 278 11.87 -8.00 -6.89
N MET A 279 11.10 -7.08 -7.45
CA MET A 279 9.77 -7.38 -8.02
C MET A 279 9.85 -8.13 -9.34
N THR A 280 10.93 -7.93 -10.11
CA THR A 280 11.17 -8.59 -11.41
C THR A 280 12.01 -9.86 -11.32
N VAL A 281 12.60 -10.19 -10.16
CA VAL A 281 13.35 -11.44 -9.99
C VAL A 281 12.37 -12.61 -10.06
N LEU A 282 12.31 -13.20 -11.24
CA LEU A 282 11.78 -14.54 -11.48
C LEU A 282 12.59 -15.53 -10.63
N PRO A 283 11.97 -16.58 -10.07
CA PRO A 283 12.75 -17.73 -9.61
C PRO A 283 13.67 -18.12 -10.77
N GLU A 284 14.97 -18.20 -10.52
CA GLU A 284 15.91 -18.76 -11.50
C GLU A 284 15.27 -20.04 -12.02
N ALA A 285 15.04 -20.07 -13.33
CA ALA A 285 14.54 -21.25 -14.01
C ALA A 285 15.33 -22.42 -13.45
N ALA A 286 14.61 -23.42 -12.93
CA ALA A 286 15.19 -24.67 -12.49
C ALA A 286 16.12 -25.16 -13.60
N ALA A 287 17.42 -24.98 -13.38
CA ALA A 287 18.45 -25.51 -14.25
C ALA A 287 18.37 -27.04 -14.09
N ARG A 288 17.67 -27.67 -15.02
CA ARG A 288 17.79 -29.08 -15.37
C ARG A 288 17.81 -29.18 -16.88
#